data_AF-A0A7K6AD45-F1
#
_entry.id   AF-A0A7K6AD45-F1
#
_cell.length_a   1.000
_cell.length_b   1.000
_cell.length_c   1.000
_cell.angle_alpha   90.00
_cell.angle_beta   90.00
_cell.angle_gamma   90.00
#
_symmetry.space_group_name_H-M   'P 1'
#
loop_
_entity.id
_entity.type
_entity.pdbx_description
1 polymer ?
#
loop_
_entity_poly.entity_id
_entity_poly.type
_entity_poly.pdbx_seq_one_letter_code
_entity_poly.pdbx_strand_id
1 'polypeptide(L)' 'ILTARLARACPINPRQRGFIKSPGCSENLKLLQLIIKNAKRQYRELGVVFVDIAKAFDTVS' A
#
# COMPACT_ATOMS: atom_id res chain seq x y z
N ILE A 1 -12.78 -6.22 14.94
CA ILE A 1 -12.38 -7.42 15.74
C ILE A 1 -11.40 -8.31 14.95
N LEU A 2 -11.72 -8.73 13.71
CA LEU A 2 -10.83 -9.59 12.89
C LEU A 2 -9.42 -9.01 12.66
N THR A 3 -9.30 -7.76 12.17
CA THR A 3 -7.98 -7.12 11.94
C THR A 3 -7.11 -7.12 13.20
N ALA A 4 -7.70 -6.85 14.38
CA ALA A 4 -6.97 -6.82 15.65
C ALA A 4 -6.56 -8.21 16.15
N ARG A 5 -7.21 -9.28 15.67
CA ARG A 5 -6.79 -10.66 15.93
C ARG A 5 -5.70 -11.08 14.95
N LEU A 6 -5.88 -10.76 13.67
CA LEU A 6 -4.90 -11.04 12.62
C LEU A 6 -3.56 -10.35 12.91
N ALA A 7 -3.57 -9.07 13.28
CA ALA A 7 -2.36 -8.32 13.59
C ALA A 7 -1.54 -8.91 14.76
N ARG A 8 -2.17 -9.69 15.66
CA ARG A 8 -1.48 -10.39 16.74
C ARG A 8 -0.83 -11.70 16.29
N ALA A 9 -1.42 -12.39 15.32
CA ALA A 9 -0.94 -13.67 14.82
C ALA A 9 0.01 -13.52 13.60
N CYS A 10 -0.17 -12.46 12.81
CA CYS A 10 0.57 -12.16 11.61
C CYS A 10 0.81 -10.64 11.54
N PRO A 11 2.03 -10.16 11.79
CA PRO A 11 2.37 -8.75 11.68
C PRO A 11 2.06 -8.26 10.26
N ILE A 12 1.09 -7.36 10.17
CA ILE A 12 0.70 -6.76 8.88
C ILE A 12 1.84 -5.83 8.44
N ASN A 13 2.15 -5.81 7.14
CA ASN A 13 3.15 -4.90 6.60
C ASN A 13 2.80 -3.44 6.99
N PRO A 14 3.72 -2.67 7.58
CA PRO A 14 3.45 -1.28 8.00
C PRO A 14 2.95 -0.36 6.89
N ARG A 15 3.18 -0.71 5.62
CA ARG A 15 2.73 0.05 4.43
C ARG A 15 1.37 -0.38 3.90
N GLN A 16 0.78 -1.47 4.39
CA GLN A 16 -0.57 -1.87 4.03
C GLN A 16 -1.56 -0.86 4.59
N ARG A 17 -2.42 -0.29 3.75
CA ARG A 17 -3.50 0.63 4.19
C ARG A 17 -4.89 0.02 4.09
N GLY A 18 -5.03 -1.10 3.37
CA GLY A 18 -6.29 -1.83 3.27
C GLY A 18 -6.64 -2.52 4.59
N PHE A 19 -7.90 -2.37 5.01
CA PHE A 19 -8.50 -3.10 6.14
C PHE A 19 -7.80 -2.94 7.50
N ILE A 20 -7.03 -1.85 7.69
CA ILE A 20 -6.37 -1.51 8.97
C ILE A 20 -6.84 -0.16 9.52
N LYS A 21 -6.62 0.06 10.82
CA LYS A 21 -6.91 1.33 11.49
C LYS A 21 -5.76 2.32 11.29
N SER A 22 -5.63 2.85 10.08
CA SER A 22 -4.65 3.89 9.71
C SER A 22 -5.31 4.98 8.86
N PRO A 23 -4.63 6.11 8.59
CA PRO A 23 -4.98 6.93 7.44
C PRO A 23 -5.11 6.01 6.21
N GLY A 24 -6.18 6.17 5.45
CA GLY A 24 -6.48 5.29 4.31
C GLY A 24 -5.53 5.50 3.13
N CYS A 25 -6.03 5.37 1.91
CA CYS A 25 -5.22 5.50 0.71
C CYS A 25 -4.63 6.92 0.49
N SER A 26 -5.09 7.93 1.22
CA SER A 26 -4.57 9.30 1.14
C SER A 26 -3.08 9.38 1.43
N GLU A 27 -2.57 8.54 2.34
CA GLU A 27 -1.14 8.48 2.65
C GLU A 27 -0.33 7.93 1.46
N ASN A 28 -0.83 6.88 0.81
CA ASN A 28 -0.20 6.30 -0.38
C ASN A 28 -0.18 7.30 -1.54
N LEU A 29 -1.29 8.02 -1.74
CA LEU A 29 -1.37 9.08 -2.76
C LEU A 29 -0.36 10.20 -2.47
N LYS A 30 -0.27 10.66 -1.22
CA LYS A 30 0.67 11.71 -0.83
C LYS A 30 2.11 11.26 -1.05
N LEU A 31 2.45 10.03 -0.68
CA LEU A 31 3.77 9.45 -0.85
C LEU A 31 4.14 9.35 -2.34
N LEU A 32 3.24 8.82 -3.18
CA LEU A 32 3.46 8.74 -4.63
C LEU A 32 3.66 10.14 -5.24
N GLN A 33 2.86 11.12 -4.86
CA GLN A 33 3.03 12.51 -5.32
C GLN A 33 4.41 13.08 -4.95
N LEU A 34 4.90 12.82 -3.73
CA LEU A 34 6.22 13.27 -3.28
C LEU A 34 7.35 12.60 -4.06
N ILE A 35 7.24 11.29 -4.33
CA ILE A 35 8.23 10.55 -5.11
C ILE A 35 8.30 11.11 -6.55
N ILE A 36 7.15 11.33 -7.19
CA ILE A 36 7.07 11.94 -8.54
C ILE A 36 7.70 13.34 -8.53
N LYS A 37 7.35 14.19 -7.56
CA LYS A 37 7.93 15.54 -7.44
C LYS A 37 9.45 15.50 -7.26
N ASN A 38 9.95 14.56 -6.45
CA ASN A 38 11.38 14.42 -6.22
C ASN A 38 12.12 13.94 -7.47
N ALA A 39 11.58 12.95 -8.20
CA ALA A 39 12.16 12.46 -9.45
C ALA A 39 12.28 13.60 -10.49
N LYS A 40 11.21 14.41 -10.64
CA LYS A 40 11.22 15.61 -11.49
C LYS A 40 12.29 16.62 -11.09
N ARG A 41 12.40 16.93 -9.79
CA ARG A 41 13.41 17.86 -9.25
C ARG A 41 14.84 17.38 -9.48
N GLN A 42 15.06 16.08 -9.45
CA GLN A 42 16.38 15.45 -9.60
C GLN A 42 16.71 15.08 -11.05
N TYR A 43 15.82 15.38 -12.01
CA TYR A 43 15.95 14.98 -13.41
C TYR A 43 16.21 13.47 -13.59
N ARG A 44 15.53 12.64 -12.78
CA ARG A 44 15.63 11.18 -12.84
C ARG A 44 14.35 10.56 -13.36
N GLU A 45 14.49 9.47 -14.09
CA GLU A 45 13.37 8.63 -14.52
C GLU A 45 12.75 7.91 -13.32
N LEU A 46 11.43 7.68 -13.39
CA LEU A 46 10.67 6.97 -12.38
C LEU A 46 9.69 6.01 -13.06
N GLY A 47 9.90 4.71 -12.85
CA GLY A 47 8.93 3.68 -13.24
C GLY A 47 7.89 3.44 -12.14
N VAL A 48 6.63 3.25 -12.54
CA VAL A 48 5.54 2.87 -11.64
C VAL A 48 4.84 1.64 -12.21
N VAL A 49 4.69 0.60 -11.39
CA VAL A 49 4.00 -0.64 -11.76
C VAL A 49 2.76 -0.78 -10.87
N PHE A 50 1.61 -0.96 -11.49
CA PHE A 50 0.36 -1.27 -10.81
C PHE A 50 0.11 -2.78 -10.91
N VAL A 51 -0.09 -3.44 -9.76
CA VAL A 51 -0.33 -4.88 -9.67
C VAL A 51 -1.71 -5.09 -9.07
N ASP A 52 -2.48 -5.98 -9.69
CA ASP A 52 -3.80 -6.40 -9.23
C ASP A 52 -3.86 -7.93 -9.15
N ILE A 53 -4.56 -8.44 -8.13
CA ILE A 53 -4.68 -9.89 -7.89
C ILE A 53 -6.13 -10.30 -8.19
N ALA A 54 -6.31 -11.08 -9.25
CA ALA A 54 -7.62 -11.57 -9.65
C ALA A 54 -8.25 -12.47 -8.56
N LYS A 55 -9.51 -12.20 -8.23
CA LYS A 55 -10.30 -12.96 -7.25
C LYS A 55 -9.57 -13.15 -5.90
N ALA A 56 -8.94 -12.10 -5.39
CA ALA A 56 -8.06 -12.15 -4.21
C ALA A 56 -8.68 -12.78 -2.94
N PHE A 57 -10.00 -12.84 -2.84
CA PHE A 57 -10.69 -13.52 -1.74
C PHE A 57 -11.06 -14.97 -2.03
N ASP A 58 -11.25 -15.34 -3.31
CA ASP A 58 -11.66 -16.69 -3.72
C ASP A 58 -10.44 -17.60 -3.98
N THR A 59 -9.26 -17.02 -4.20
CA THR A 59 -8.02 -17.75 -4.58
C THR A 59 -7.07 -17.99 -3.41
N VAL A 60 -7.55 -17.85 -2.17
CA VAL A 60 -6.75 -18.14 -0.97
C VAL A 60 -6.61 -19.66 -0.81
N SER A 61 -5.37 -20.17 -0.78
CA SER A 61 -5.05 -21.58 -0.52
C SER A 61 -4.62 -21.83 0.92
#